data_AF-A0A1V6GSH7-F1
#
_entry.id   AF-A0A1V6GSH7-F1
#
_cell.length_a   1.000
_cell.length_b   1.000
_cell.length_c   1.000
_cell.angle_alpha   90.00
_cell.angle_beta   90.00
_cell.angle_gamma   90.00
#
_symmetry.space_group_name_H-M   'P 1'
#
loop_
_entity.id
_entity.type
_entity.pdbx_description
1 polymer ?
#
loop_
_entity_poly.entity_id
_entity_poly.type
_entity_poly.pdbx_seq_one_letter_code
_entity_poly.pdbx_strand_id
1 'polypeptide(L)'
;MKKPAIHEHEFISWVLMGRQDAIRFANELFFVSQVWDDLVDRDVPVDNNKINRMMWVLLTEIPMNPFFYENIAHLLPAIRASMRDWMDANDFEDDARDNPHDACGMELRTAYIIRDTIGTILSEMAYIIGGYDWMRQVSPEVRKWVHDEDYDDYVKGICRREKQ
;
A
#
# COMPACT_ATOMS: atom_id res chain seq x y z
N MET A 1 -20.33 -9.19 -5.45
CA MET A 1 -21.05 -7.91 -5.59
C MET A 1 -20.00 -6.84 -5.85
N LYS A 2 -19.96 -6.24 -7.04
CA LYS A 2 -18.99 -5.16 -7.34
C LYS A 2 -19.22 -4.01 -6.34
N LYS A 3 -18.18 -3.60 -5.61
CA LYS A 3 -18.25 -2.52 -4.61
C LYS A 3 -18.87 -1.26 -5.25
N PRO A 4 -19.70 -0.50 -4.53
CA PRO A 4 -20.01 0.86 -4.94
C PRO A 4 -18.69 1.61 -5.03
N ALA A 5 -18.44 2.26 -6.16
CA ALA A 5 -17.24 3.05 -6.41
C ALA A 5 -17.30 4.29 -5.52
N ILE A 6 -16.90 4.16 -4.25
CA ILE A 6 -16.35 5.31 -3.55
C ILE A 6 -15.10 5.66 -4.33
N HIS A 7 -15.06 6.85 -4.91
CA HIS A 7 -13.84 7.31 -5.57
C HIS A 7 -12.72 7.32 -4.52
N GLU A 8 -11.54 6.76 -4.83
CA GLU A 8 -10.40 6.66 -3.90
C GLU A 8 -10.16 7.96 -3.11
N HIS A 9 -10.30 9.10 -3.78
CA HIS A 9 -10.25 10.43 -3.18
C HIS A 9 -11.30 10.66 -2.08
N GLU A 10 -12.55 10.25 -2.28
CA GLU A 10 -13.63 10.39 -1.29
C GLU A 10 -13.36 9.52 -0.06
N PHE A 11 -12.86 8.29 -0.27
CA PHE A 11 -12.52 7.39 0.83
C PHE A 11 -11.39 7.97 1.68
N ILE A 12 -10.28 8.37 1.05
CA ILE A 12 -9.14 8.99 1.73
C ILE A 12 -9.57 10.29 2.43
N SER A 13 -10.38 11.12 1.77
CA SER A 13 -10.89 12.37 2.35
C SER A 13 -11.76 12.12 3.59
N TRP A 14 -12.59 11.07 3.58
CA TRP A 14 -13.37 10.68 4.75
C TRP A 14 -12.45 10.22 5.88
N VAL A 15 -11.56 9.26 5.64
CA VAL A 15 -10.63 8.71 6.64
C VAL A 15 -9.79 9.81 7.29
N LEU A 16 -9.36 10.81 6.52
CA LEU A 16 -8.52 11.91 6.97
C LEU A 16 -9.30 13.17 7.35
N MET A 17 -10.61 13.05 7.56
CA MET A 17 -11.50 14.12 8.03
C MET A 17 -11.37 15.43 7.22
N GLY A 18 -11.13 15.33 5.91
CA GLY A 18 -10.98 16.47 5.01
C GLY A 18 -9.67 17.25 5.16
N ARG A 19 -8.71 16.77 5.97
CA ARG A 19 -7.44 17.46 6.22
C ARG A 19 -6.52 17.40 5.00
N GLN A 20 -6.38 18.52 4.30
CA GLN A 20 -5.83 18.60 2.95
C GLN A 20 -4.34 18.22 2.84
N ASP A 21 -3.51 18.63 3.80
CA ASP A 21 -2.10 18.26 3.89
C ASP A 21 -1.91 16.75 4.07
N ALA A 22 -2.74 16.13 4.92
CA ALA A 22 -2.76 14.68 5.11
C ALA A 22 -3.26 13.94 3.85
N ILE A 23 -4.35 14.41 3.23
CA ILE A 23 -4.89 13.81 1.99
C ILE A 23 -3.85 13.87 0.87
N ARG A 24 -3.18 15.02 0.71
CA ARG A 24 -2.10 15.15 -0.27
C ARG A 24 -0.97 14.15 0.01
N PHE A 25 -0.54 14.04 1.27
CA PHE A 25 0.49 13.08 1.67
C PHE A 25 0.09 11.63 1.37
N ALA A 26 -1.15 11.23 1.70
CA ALA A 26 -1.65 9.89 1.41
C ALA A 26 -1.62 9.58 -0.09
N ASN A 27 -2.11 10.50 -0.92
CA ASN A 27 -2.11 10.33 -2.39
C ASN A 27 -0.68 10.26 -2.95
N GLU A 28 0.24 11.09 -2.44
CA GLU A 28 1.65 11.06 -2.83
C GLU A 28 2.31 9.72 -2.47
N LEU A 29 2.00 9.19 -1.28
CA LEU A 29 2.50 7.91 -0.81
C LEU A 29 1.96 6.74 -1.66
N PHE A 30 0.65 6.71 -1.94
CA PHE A 30 0.05 5.69 -2.82
C PHE A 30 0.56 5.77 -4.26
N PHE A 31 0.74 6.98 -4.78
CA PHE A 31 1.35 7.16 -6.10
C PHE A 31 2.77 6.56 -6.14
N VAL A 32 3.60 6.87 -5.13
CA VAL A 32 4.96 6.33 -5.06
C VAL A 32 4.95 4.81 -4.92
N SER A 33 4.08 4.25 -4.07
CA SER A 33 4.00 2.80 -3.89
C SER A 33 3.61 2.10 -5.18
N GLN A 34 2.58 2.58 -5.90
CA GLN A 34 2.17 2.02 -7.18
C GLN A 34 3.27 2.09 -8.24
N VAL A 35 3.99 3.21 -8.35
CA VAL A 35 5.08 3.33 -9.32
C VAL A 35 6.23 2.38 -8.97
N TRP A 36 6.54 2.23 -7.69
CA TRP A 36 7.59 1.31 -7.25
C TRP A 36 7.20 -0.15 -7.50
N ASP A 37 5.95 -0.50 -7.23
CA ASP A 37 5.37 -1.82 -7.49
C ASP A 37 5.44 -2.17 -8.99
N ASP A 38 4.90 -1.31 -9.87
CA ASP A 38 4.97 -1.47 -11.33
C ASP A 38 6.42 -1.68 -11.84
N LEU A 39 7.41 -1.00 -11.22
CA LEU A 39 8.82 -1.13 -11.59
C LEU A 39 9.44 -2.47 -11.18
N VAL A 40 9.01 -3.04 -10.06
CA VAL A 40 9.51 -4.32 -9.55
C VAL A 40 8.81 -5.49 -10.25
N ASP A 41 7.49 -5.45 -10.35
CA ASP A 41 6.67 -6.52 -10.93
C ASP A 41 6.77 -6.59 -12.45
N ARG A 42 7.03 -5.45 -13.10
CA ARG A 42 7.20 -5.31 -14.56
C ARG A 42 6.01 -5.80 -15.37
N ASP A 43 4.83 -5.81 -14.79
CA ASP A 43 3.57 -6.17 -15.44
C ASP A 43 2.91 -4.98 -16.13
N VAL A 44 3.18 -3.76 -15.64
CA VAL A 44 2.73 -2.49 -16.22
C VAL A 44 3.95 -1.66 -16.69
N PRO A 45 3.96 -1.18 -17.95
CA PRO A 45 5.06 -0.34 -18.43
C PRO A 45 5.05 1.03 -17.73
N VAL A 46 6.18 1.40 -17.12
CA VAL A 46 6.40 2.71 -16.50
C VAL A 46 7.29 3.57 -17.38
N ASP A 47 6.81 4.75 -17.78
CA ASP A 47 7.60 5.69 -18.58
C ASP A 47 8.55 6.55 -17.72
N ASN A 48 9.55 7.14 -18.38
CA ASN A 48 10.55 8.00 -17.72
C ASN A 48 9.92 9.20 -16.99
N ASN A 49 8.79 9.74 -17.45
CA ASN A 49 8.14 10.86 -16.77
C ASN A 49 7.53 10.41 -15.44
N LYS A 50 6.91 9.23 -15.40
CA LYS A 50 6.35 8.63 -14.17
C LYS A 50 7.46 8.33 -13.15
N ILE A 51 8.61 7.79 -13.59
CA ILE A 51 9.80 7.59 -12.75
C ILE A 51 10.33 8.93 -12.22
N ASN A 52 10.55 9.91 -13.10
CA ASN A 52 11.04 11.23 -12.70
C ASN A 52 10.10 11.93 -11.71
N ARG A 53 8.77 11.77 -11.90
CA ARG A 53 7.76 12.32 -10.99
C ARG A 53 7.78 11.62 -9.64
N MET A 54 7.91 10.30 -9.58
CA MET A 54 8.08 9.55 -8.33
C MET A 54 9.30 10.04 -7.56
N MET A 55 10.45 10.18 -8.23
CA MET A 55 11.67 10.68 -7.60
C MET A 55 11.52 12.11 -7.09
N TRP A 56 10.86 12.99 -7.84
CA TRP A 56 10.55 14.35 -7.40
C TRP A 56 9.67 14.34 -6.14
N VAL A 57 8.58 13.57 -6.14
CA VAL A 57 7.66 13.46 -4.99
C VAL A 57 8.40 12.97 -3.74
N LEU A 58 9.24 11.93 -3.87
CA LEU A 58 10.02 11.37 -2.77
C LEU A 58 11.05 12.35 -2.20
N LEU A 59 11.75 13.09 -3.06
CA LEU A 59 12.87 13.93 -2.66
C LEU A 59 12.46 15.35 -2.26
N THR A 60 11.31 15.85 -2.74
CA THR A 60 10.90 17.23 -2.51
C THR A 60 9.51 17.35 -1.90
N GLU A 61 8.47 16.74 -2.49
CA GLU A 61 7.08 17.00 -2.08
C GLU A 61 6.75 16.38 -0.73
N ILE A 62 7.08 15.09 -0.53
CA ILE A 62 6.82 14.39 0.75
C ILE A 62 7.59 15.07 1.90
N PRO A 63 8.91 15.33 1.80
CA PRO A 63 9.65 16.02 2.87
C PRO A 63 9.13 17.43 3.18
N MET A 64 8.53 18.11 2.19
CA MET A 64 7.94 19.44 2.36
C MET A 64 6.47 19.42 2.79
N ASN A 65 5.84 18.25 2.87
CA ASN A 65 4.45 18.14 3.27
C ASN A 65 4.32 18.46 4.78
N PRO A 66 3.53 19.48 5.18
CA PRO A 66 3.42 19.88 6.59
C PRO A 66 2.96 18.75 7.51
N PHE A 67 1.98 17.95 7.07
CA PHE A 67 1.47 16.84 7.85
C PHE A 67 2.55 15.78 8.10
N PHE A 68 3.30 15.41 7.04
CA PHE A 68 4.40 14.45 7.18
C PHE A 68 5.53 15.01 8.04
N TYR A 69 5.95 16.25 7.79
CA TYR A 69 7.03 16.91 8.52
C TYR A 69 6.76 16.99 10.02
N GLU A 70 5.55 17.39 10.42
CA GLU A 70 5.14 17.48 11.82
C GLU A 70 5.04 16.12 12.52
N ASN A 71 4.77 15.05 11.76
CA ASN A 71 4.47 13.71 12.31
C ASN A 71 5.48 12.64 11.92
N ILE A 72 6.64 13.02 11.38
CA ILE A 72 7.64 12.08 10.84
C ILE A 72 8.08 11.04 11.87
N ALA A 73 8.24 11.44 13.14
CA ALA A 73 8.65 10.53 14.22
C ALA A 73 7.62 9.42 14.49
N HIS A 74 6.33 9.70 14.24
CA HIS A 74 5.23 8.74 14.38
C HIS A 74 5.05 7.89 13.12
N LEU A 75 5.15 8.51 11.94
CA LEU A 75 4.85 7.85 10.66
C LEU A 75 6.00 7.02 10.09
N LEU A 76 7.25 7.47 10.27
CA LEU A 76 8.41 6.81 9.66
C LEU A 76 8.60 5.35 10.10
N PRO A 77 8.37 4.95 11.37
CA PRO A 77 8.38 3.54 11.76
C PRO A 77 7.33 2.70 11.00
N ALA A 78 6.11 3.23 10.83
CA ALA A 78 5.05 2.53 10.09
C ALA A 78 5.38 2.41 8.60
N ILE A 79 5.90 3.48 7.98
CA ILE A 79 6.39 3.46 6.59
C ILE A 79 7.47 2.39 6.41
N ARG A 80 8.47 2.36 7.30
CA ARG A 80 9.55 1.36 7.25
C ARG A 80 9.02 -0.06 7.38
N ALA A 81 8.07 -0.28 8.29
CA ALA A 81 7.43 -1.58 8.46
C ALA A 81 6.70 -2.00 7.18
N SER A 82 5.88 -1.12 6.59
CA SER A 82 5.17 -1.42 5.35
C SER A 82 6.09 -1.72 4.17
N MET A 83 7.20 -0.98 4.03
CA MET A 83 8.19 -1.25 2.99
C MET A 83 8.84 -2.62 3.17
N ARG A 84 9.24 -2.96 4.40
CA ARG A 84 9.81 -4.28 4.70
C ARG A 84 8.78 -5.38 4.41
N ASP A 85 7.57 -5.23 4.91
CA ASP A 85 6.51 -6.23 4.76
C ASP A 85 6.17 -6.49 3.29
N TRP A 86 6.19 -5.44 2.43
CA TRP A 86 6.04 -5.59 0.98
C TRP A 86 7.25 -6.32 0.34
N MET A 87 8.49 -5.99 0.72
CA MET A 87 9.67 -6.72 0.23
C MET A 87 9.65 -8.20 0.65
N ASP A 88 9.32 -8.48 1.91
CA ASP A 88 9.20 -9.86 2.42
C ASP A 88 8.07 -10.62 1.69
N ALA A 89 6.95 -9.95 1.38
CA ALA A 89 5.88 -10.55 0.57
C ALA A 89 6.40 -10.91 -0.83
N ASN A 90 7.08 -10.00 -1.52
CA ASN A 90 7.63 -10.25 -2.85
C ASN A 90 8.61 -11.43 -2.85
N ASP A 91 9.47 -11.54 -1.84
CA ASP A 91 10.38 -12.68 -1.69
C ASP A 91 9.61 -14.01 -1.56
N PHE A 92 8.51 -14.03 -0.79
CA PHE A 92 7.63 -15.21 -0.69
C PHE A 92 6.90 -15.51 -2.00
N GLU A 93 6.46 -14.49 -2.73
CA GLU A 93 5.81 -14.65 -4.03
C GLU A 93 6.78 -15.16 -5.10
N ASP A 94 8.03 -14.71 -5.09
CA ASP A 94 9.08 -15.20 -5.97
C ASP A 94 9.43 -16.67 -5.69
N ASP A 95 9.58 -17.05 -4.41
CA ASP A 95 9.79 -18.46 -4.04
C ASP A 95 8.59 -19.34 -4.44
N ALA A 96 7.36 -18.85 -4.28
CA ALA A 96 6.15 -19.54 -4.75
C ALA A 96 6.10 -19.71 -6.27
N ARG A 97 6.61 -18.74 -7.04
CA ARG A 97 6.72 -18.85 -8.51
C ARG A 97 7.77 -19.86 -8.93
N ASP A 98 8.91 -19.91 -8.26
CA ASP A 98 10.00 -20.83 -8.58
C ASP A 98 9.77 -22.25 -8.05
N ASN A 99 9.06 -22.39 -6.92
CA ASN A 99 8.80 -23.65 -6.24
C ASN A 99 7.30 -23.84 -5.85
N PRO A 100 6.36 -23.95 -6.81
CA PRO A 100 4.92 -23.89 -6.53
C PRO A 100 4.37 -24.99 -5.62
N HIS A 101 5.01 -26.15 -5.59
CA HIS A 101 4.58 -27.28 -4.77
C HIS A 101 4.88 -27.10 -3.27
N ASP A 102 5.95 -26.37 -2.94
CA ASP A 102 6.42 -26.20 -1.56
C ASP A 102 6.02 -24.83 -0.97
N ALA A 103 5.94 -23.78 -1.81
CA ALA A 103 5.77 -22.39 -1.35
C ALA A 103 4.36 -21.79 -1.51
N CYS A 104 3.40 -22.48 -2.16
CA CYS A 104 1.98 -22.05 -2.19
C CYS A 104 1.22 -22.37 -0.87
N GLY A 105 1.95 -22.41 0.25
CA GLY A 105 1.50 -22.83 1.59
C GLY A 105 1.25 -21.67 2.56
N MET A 106 1.99 -21.62 3.66
CA MET A 106 1.82 -20.61 4.73
C MET A 106 2.44 -19.26 4.36
N GLU A 107 3.55 -19.31 3.63
CA GLU A 107 4.33 -18.19 3.14
C GLU A 107 3.45 -17.31 2.24
N LEU A 108 2.74 -17.93 1.29
CA LEU A 108 1.84 -17.21 0.39
C LEU A 108 0.62 -16.61 1.10
N ARG A 109 0.10 -17.26 2.15
CA ARG A 109 -0.94 -16.68 3.03
C ARG A 109 -0.40 -15.47 3.79
N THR A 110 0.85 -15.54 4.20
CA THR A 110 1.53 -14.46 4.92
C THR A 110 1.75 -13.28 3.99
N ALA A 111 2.32 -13.53 2.80
CA ALA A 111 2.51 -12.53 1.73
C ALA A 111 1.20 -11.77 1.43
N TYR A 112 0.11 -12.50 1.19
CA TYR A 112 -1.22 -11.91 0.94
C TYR A 112 -1.68 -10.93 2.03
N ILE A 113 -1.37 -11.22 3.30
CA ILE A 113 -1.74 -10.36 4.43
C ILE A 113 -0.80 -9.16 4.54
N ILE A 114 0.51 -9.38 4.41
CA ILE A 114 1.52 -8.36 4.74
C ILE A 114 1.82 -7.40 3.58
N ARG A 115 1.54 -7.77 2.32
CA ARG A 115 1.78 -6.92 1.14
C ARG A 115 1.01 -5.59 1.19
N ASP A 116 -0.18 -5.61 1.79
CA ASP A 116 -1.10 -4.45 1.86
C ASP A 116 -0.99 -3.70 3.20
N THR A 117 0.14 -3.85 3.89
CA THR A 117 0.41 -3.17 5.17
C THR A 117 0.52 -1.65 5.05
N ILE A 118 0.58 -1.10 3.82
CA ILE A 118 0.49 0.34 3.57
C ILE A 118 -0.79 0.97 4.16
N GLY A 119 -1.88 0.20 4.25
CA GLY A 119 -3.13 0.63 4.93
C GLY A 119 -2.94 0.91 6.43
N THR A 120 -1.89 0.38 7.05
CA THR A 120 -1.51 0.71 8.43
C THR A 120 -1.14 2.18 8.53
N ILE A 121 -0.40 2.72 7.55
CA ILE A 121 0.02 4.12 7.56
C ILE A 121 -1.20 5.03 7.51
N LEU A 122 -2.17 4.73 6.64
CA LEU A 122 -3.42 5.50 6.56
C LEU A 122 -4.23 5.44 7.88
N SER A 123 -4.18 4.31 8.59
CA SER A 123 -4.78 4.18 9.93
C SER A 123 -4.05 5.03 10.97
N GLU A 124 -2.72 5.05 10.96
CA GLU A 124 -1.91 5.92 11.84
C GLU A 124 -2.15 7.41 11.55
N MET A 125 -2.36 7.78 10.29
CA MET A 125 -2.76 9.14 9.93
C MET A 125 -4.14 9.51 10.51
N ALA A 126 -5.10 8.58 10.46
CA ALA A 126 -6.41 8.78 11.10
C ALA A 126 -6.28 8.93 12.63
N TYR A 127 -5.37 8.19 13.27
CA TYR A 127 -5.08 8.34 14.69
C TYR A 127 -4.54 9.73 15.03
N ILE A 128 -3.57 10.24 14.26
CA ILE A 128 -3.01 11.59 14.45
C ILE A 128 -4.10 12.67 14.35
N ILE A 129 -5.06 12.50 13.43
CA ILE A 129 -6.09 13.52 13.14
C ILE A 129 -7.26 13.45 14.13
N GLY A 130 -7.82 12.26 14.34
CA GLY A 130 -9.08 12.06 15.07
C GLY A 130 -8.93 11.30 16.38
N GLY A 131 -7.72 10.88 16.74
CA GLY A 131 -7.44 10.08 17.94
C GLY A 131 -7.85 8.62 17.81
N TYR A 132 -7.76 7.90 18.94
CA TYR A 132 -8.00 6.46 19.03
C TYR A 132 -9.38 6.03 18.52
N ASP A 133 -10.44 6.72 18.94
CA ASP A 133 -11.82 6.34 18.60
C ASP A 133 -12.06 6.45 17.08
N TRP A 134 -11.58 7.53 16.47
CA TRP A 134 -11.69 7.72 15.03
C TRP A 134 -10.89 6.66 14.26
N MET A 135 -9.61 6.47 14.61
CA MET A 135 -8.78 5.42 14.00
C MET A 135 -9.47 4.06 14.10
N ARG A 136 -10.02 3.69 15.27
CA ARG A 136 -10.63 2.39 15.47
C ARG A 136 -11.93 2.22 14.69
N GLN A 137 -12.66 3.30 14.46
CA GLN A 137 -13.84 3.33 13.61
C GLN A 137 -13.47 3.08 12.13
N VAL A 138 -12.43 3.75 11.61
CA VAL A 138 -12.10 3.72 10.18
C VAL A 138 -11.13 2.60 9.78
N SER A 139 -10.27 2.13 10.68
CA SER A 139 -9.22 1.16 10.32
C SER A 139 -9.74 -0.18 9.77
N PRO A 140 -10.89 -0.74 10.19
CA PRO A 140 -11.45 -1.92 9.53
C PRO A 140 -11.87 -1.65 8.09
N GLU A 141 -12.40 -0.46 7.80
CA GLU A 141 -12.78 -0.07 6.45
C GLU A 141 -11.54 0.18 5.58
N VAL A 142 -10.47 0.77 6.15
CA VAL A 142 -9.17 0.88 5.47
C VAL A 142 -8.64 -0.50 5.08
N ARG A 143 -8.67 -1.49 5.98
CA ARG A 143 -8.20 -2.85 5.65
C ARG A 143 -8.99 -3.50 4.53
N LYS A 144 -10.32 -3.35 4.54
CA LYS A 144 -11.19 -3.85 3.45
C LYS A 144 -11.00 -3.10 2.14
N TRP A 145 -10.57 -1.85 2.21
CA TRP A 145 -10.36 -1.01 1.03
C TRP A 145 -9.05 -1.37 0.33
N VAL A 146 -7.96 -1.57 1.08
CA VAL A 146 -6.65 -1.94 0.51
C VAL A 146 -6.62 -3.41 0.03
N HIS A 147 -7.18 -4.35 0.81
CA HIS A 147 -7.32 -5.74 0.34
C HIS A 147 -8.58 -5.88 -0.53
N ASP A 148 -8.45 -5.73 -1.84
CA ASP A 148 -9.58 -5.82 -2.78
C ASP A 148 -9.59 -7.09 -3.66
N GLU A 149 -8.52 -7.89 -3.62
CA GLU A 149 -8.39 -9.18 -4.29
C GLU A 149 -8.79 -10.35 -3.36
N ASP A 150 -9.44 -11.38 -3.90
CA ASP A 150 -9.72 -12.62 -3.16
C ASP A 150 -8.47 -13.51 -3.08
N TYR A 151 -8.25 -14.15 -1.93
CA TYR A 151 -7.08 -15.00 -1.72
C TYR A 151 -6.94 -16.12 -2.75
N ASP A 152 -8.04 -16.76 -3.18
CA ASP A 152 -7.96 -17.86 -4.14
C ASP A 152 -7.55 -17.37 -5.53
N ASP A 153 -7.93 -16.14 -5.89
CA ASP A 153 -7.54 -15.52 -7.17
C ASP A 153 -6.09 -15.06 -7.14
N TYR A 154 -5.65 -14.48 -6.01
CA TYR A 154 -4.24 -14.15 -5.75
C TYR A 154 -3.33 -15.38 -5.90
N VAL A 155 -3.65 -16.50 -5.24
CA VAL A 155 -2.86 -17.74 -5.32
C VAL A 155 -2.81 -18.28 -6.76
N LYS A 156 -3.93 -18.24 -7.49
CA LYS A 156 -3.94 -18.63 -8.91
C LYS A 156 -3.02 -17.73 -9.74
N GLY A 157 -3.02 -16.42 -9.47
CA GLY A 157 -2.20 -15.44 -10.17
C GLY A 157 -0.69 -15.63 -10.00
N ILE A 158 -0.27 -16.24 -8.89
CA ILE A 158 1.14 -16.51 -8.59
C ILE A 158 1.53 -17.91 -9.03
N CYS A 159 0.81 -18.94 -8.57
CA CYS A 159 1.21 -20.33 -8.78
C CYS A 159 0.91 -20.86 -10.21
N ARG A 160 0.13 -20.14 -11.06
CA ARG A 160 -0.16 -20.53 -12.46
C ARG A 160 0.57 -19.73 -13.53
N ARG A 161 1.47 -18.78 -13.20
CA ARG A 161 2.32 -18.16 -14.23
C ARG A 161 3.32 -19.21 -14.73
N GLU A 162 2.89 -20.03 -15.70
CA GLU A 162 3.81 -20.84 -16.50
C GLU A 162 4.83 -19.89 -17.12
N LYS A 163 6.12 -20.14 -16.87
CA LYS A 163 7.23 -19.39 -17.49
C LYS A 163 7.05 -19.44 -19.01
N GLN A 164 6.61 -18.32 -19.61
CA GLN A 164 6.71 -18.10 -21.06
C GLN A 164 8.14 -17.72 -21.43
#